data_AF-A0A564Z0G7-F1
#
_entry.id   AF-A0A564Z0G7-F1
#
_cell.length_a   1.000
_cell.length_b   1.000
_cell.length_c   1.000
_cell.angle_alpha   90.00
_cell.angle_beta   90.00
_cell.angle_gamma   90.00
#
_symmetry.space_group_name_H-M   'P 1'
#
loop_
_entity.id
_entity.type
_entity.pdbx_description
1 polymer ?
#
loop_
_entity_poly.entity_id
_entity_poly.type
_entity_poly.pdbx_seq_one_letter_code
_entity_poly.pdbx_strand_id
1 'polypeptide(L)' 'MSEGMGVGFVEMLFRTNYLGILGGGRHPLIPSNTACVWDGINQRFILELAYAGNVRAVKLRKDR' A
#
# COMPACT_ATOMS: atom_id res chain seq x y z
N MET A 1 11.75 3.75 -21.90
CA MET A 1 11.71 3.13 -20.57
C MET A 1 10.50 3.69 -19.86
N SER A 2 9.54 2.87 -19.45
CA SER A 2 8.52 3.31 -18.50
C SER A 2 9.23 3.64 -17.19
N GLU A 3 9.12 4.88 -16.71
CA GLU A 3 9.57 5.18 -15.34
C GLU A 3 8.81 4.27 -14.38
N GLY A 4 9.52 3.53 -13.54
CA GLY A 4 8.91 2.72 -12.49
C GLY A 4 8.20 3.65 -11.50
N MET A 5 6.94 3.35 -11.19
CA MET A 5 6.19 4.11 -10.19
C MET A 5 6.67 3.75 -8.78
N GLY A 6 6.86 4.75 -7.93
CA GLY A 6 7.36 4.60 -6.57
C GLY A 6 6.31 4.08 -5.59
N VAL A 7 6.79 3.31 -4.60
CA VAL A 7 6.06 2.95 -3.39
C VAL A 7 6.91 3.35 -2.19
N GLY A 8 6.31 4.04 -1.21
CA GLY A 8 7.04 4.55 -0.06
C GLY A 8 7.28 3.49 1.02
N PHE A 9 6.33 2.58 1.20
CA PHE A 9 6.38 1.55 2.22
C PHE A 9 5.47 0.37 1.86
N VAL A 10 5.89 -0.85 2.20
CA VAL A 10 5.11 -2.09 2.04
C VAL A 10 5.22 -2.94 3.31
N GLU A 11 4.09 -3.47 3.78
CA GLU A 11 4.03 -4.46 4.87
C GLU A 11 3.16 -5.66 4.45
N MET A 12 3.61 -6.88 4.75
CA MET A 12 2.84 -8.10 4.48
C MET A 12 1.98 -8.48 5.69
N LEU A 13 0.77 -8.97 5.45
CA LEU A 13 0.01 -9.68 6.48
C LEU A 13 0.56 -11.10 6.60
N PHE A 14 1.44 -11.35 7.57
CA PHE A 14 2.13 -12.64 7.75
C PHE A 14 2.77 -13.14 6.42
N ARG A 15 2.57 -14.43 6.08
CA ARG A 15 2.95 -15.04 4.79
C ARG A 15 1.75 -15.18 3.85
N THR A 16 0.90 -14.15 3.77
CA THR A 16 -0.25 -14.14 2.85
C THR A 16 0.02 -13.31 1.60
N ASN A 17 -0.93 -13.30 0.68
CA ASN A 17 -0.96 -12.47 -0.52
C ASN A 17 -1.44 -11.02 -0.27
N TYR A 18 -1.77 -10.65 0.97
CA TYR A 18 -2.21 -9.29 1.28
C TYR A 18 -1.05 -8.38 1.67
N LEU A 19 -0.93 -7.27 0.94
CA LEU A 19 0.07 -6.24 1.16
C LEU A 19 -0.59 -4.94 1.58
N GLY A 20 -0.13 -4.35 2.68
CA GLY A 20 -0.41 -2.98 3.06
C GLY A 20 0.60 -2.08 2.36
N ILE A 21 0.13 -1.07 1.63
CA ILE A 21 0.97 -0.23 0.76
C ILE A 21 0.71 1.23 1.12
N LEU A 22 1.79 2.01 1.26
CA LEU A 22 1.72 3.46 1.35
C LEU A 22 2.30 4.10 0.10
N GLY A 23 1.63 5.14 -0.37
CA GLY A 23 2.14 6.01 -1.41
C GLY A 23 3.43 6.73 -1.02
N GLY A 24 4.33 6.94 -1.99
CA GLY A 24 5.59 7.64 -1.77
C GLY A 24 6.67 7.27 -2.79
N GLY A 25 7.88 7.79 -2.59
CA GLY A 25 8.99 7.63 -3.54
C GLY A 25 8.92 8.60 -4.72
N ARG A 26 9.81 8.41 -5.69
CA ARG A 26 9.83 9.21 -6.93
C ARG A 26 8.75 8.71 -7.87
N HIS A 27 7.89 9.60 -8.35
CA HIS A 27 6.71 9.28 -9.19
C HIS A 27 5.78 8.24 -8.53
N PRO A 28 5.16 8.58 -7.38
CA PRO A 28 4.42 7.62 -6.59
C PRO A 28 3.15 7.14 -7.32
N LEU A 29 2.88 5.83 -7.28
CA LEU A 29 1.63 5.26 -7.82
C LEU A 29 0.41 5.67 -6.99
N ILE A 30 0.61 5.84 -5.70
CA ILE A 30 -0.41 6.13 -4.69
C ILE A 30 -0.01 7.44 -4.00
N PRO A 31 -0.94 8.36 -3.71
CA PRO A 31 -0.63 9.56 -2.94
C PRO A 31 -0.05 9.27 -1.56
N SER A 32 0.84 10.11 -1.04
CA SER A 32 1.50 9.91 0.26
C SER A 32 0.55 9.96 1.47
N ASN A 33 -0.66 10.48 1.27
CA ASN A 33 -1.75 10.51 2.25
C ASN A 33 -2.75 9.35 2.09
N THR A 34 -2.41 8.34 1.28
CA THR A 34 -3.28 7.19 1.01
C THR A 34 -2.61 5.89 1.42
N ALA A 35 -3.36 5.06 2.14
CA ALA A 35 -2.99 3.68 2.49
C ALA A 35 -3.90 2.70 1.75
N CYS A 36 -3.31 1.69 1.12
CA CYS A 36 -4.04 0.69 0.36
C CYS A 36 -3.77 -0.73 0.87
N VAL A 37 -4.72 -1.64 0.65
CA VAL A 37 -4.48 -3.08 0.73
C VAL A 37 -4.54 -3.65 -0.68
N TRP A 38 -3.49 -4.36 -1.08
CA TRP A 38 -3.40 -5.04 -2.35
C TRP A 38 -3.49 -6.55 -2.15
N ASP A 39 -4.31 -7.19 -2.98
CA ASP A 39 -4.44 -8.64 -3.06
C ASP A 39 -3.58 -9.17 -4.20
N GLY A 40 -2.54 -9.93 -3.86
CA GLY A 40 -1.59 -10.43 -4.84
C GLY A 40 -2.02 -11.63 -5.67
N ILE A 41 -3.11 -12.29 -5.32
CA ILE A 41 -3.68 -13.33 -6.18
C ILE A 41 -4.56 -12.66 -7.23
N ASN A 42 -5.42 -11.74 -6.78
CA ASN A 42 -6.36 -11.03 -7.66
C ASN A 42 -5.75 -9.83 -8.37
N GLN A 43 -4.49 -9.48 -8.05
CA GLN A 43 -3.73 -8.37 -8.65
C GLN A 43 -4.48 -7.02 -8.59
N ARG A 44 -5.17 -6.74 -7.48
CA ARG A 44 -6.00 -5.54 -7.32
C ARG A 44 -5.91 -4.93 -5.93
N PHE A 45 -6.15 -3.62 -5.86
CA PHE A 45 -6.44 -2.96 -4.59
C PHE A 45 -7.84 -3.36 -4.11
N ILE A 46 -7.93 -3.76 -2.84
CA ILE A 46 -9.19 -4.20 -2.20
C ILE A 46 -9.65 -3.24 -1.09
N LEU A 47 -8.78 -2.32 -0.68
CA LEU A 47 -9.09 -1.24 0.26
C LEU A 47 -8.22 -0.03 -0.06
N GLU A 48 -8.81 1.15 0.03
CA GLU A 48 -8.11 2.43 -0.10
C GLU A 48 -8.64 3.39 0.97
N LEU A 49 -7.72 3.98 1.74
CA LEU A 49 -8.01 4.92 2.82
C LEU A 49 -7.22 6.20 2.60
N ALA A 50 -7.91 7.30 2.30
CA ALA A 50 -7.32 8.63 2.12
C ALA A 50 -7.46 9.46 3.40
N TYR A 51 -6.40 10.21 3.73
CA TYR A 51 -6.32 11.04 4.93
C TYR A 51 -5.98 12.48 4.58
N ALA A 52 -6.19 13.41 5.52
CA ALA A 52 -5.86 14.83 5.32
C ALA A 52 -4.34 15.11 5.28
N GLY A 53 -3.52 14.19 5.80
CA GLY A 53 -2.07 14.32 5.84
C GLY A 53 -1.36 13.00 5.52
N ASN A 54 -0.03 13.07 5.40
CA ASN A 54 0.78 11.91 5.02
C ASN A 54 0.62 10.74 5.99
N VAL A 55 0.37 9.56 5.44
CA VAL A 55 0.35 8.31 6.21
C VAL A 55 1.78 7.84 6.39
N ARG A 56 2.16 7.53 7.64
CA ARG A 56 3.55 7.17 8.00
C ARG A 56 3.77 5.68 8.20
N ALA A 57 2.70 4.94 8.46
CA ALA A 57 2.75 3.50 8.68
C ALA A 57 1.41 2.85 8.32
N VAL A 58 1.47 1.63 7.81
CA VAL A 58 0.34 0.69 7.73
C VAL A 58 0.70 -0.51 8.60
N LYS A 59 -0.27 -1.04 9.35
CA LYS A 59 -0.09 -2.22 10.20
C LYS A 59 -1.21 -3.20 9.93
N LEU A 60 -0.86 -4.43 9.56
CA LEU A 60 -1.84 -5.48 9.28
C LEU A 60 -1.86 -6.50 10.40
N ARG A 61 -3.07 -6.87 10.83
CA ARG A 61 -3.30 -7.99 11.76
C ARG A 61 -4.42 -8.86 11.20
N LYS A 62 -4.31 -10.15 11.46
CA LYS A 62 -5.42 -11.09 11.31
C LYS A 62 -6.04 -11.21 12.69
N ASP A 63 -7.30 -10.81 12.84
CA ASP A 63 -8.02 -11.12 14.06
C ASP A 63 -8.26 -12.62 14.18
N ARG A 64 -8.26 -13.11 15.41
CA ARG A 64 -8.44 -14.53 15.74
C ARG A 64 -9.88 -14.96 15.54
#